data_AF-A0A356U6U8-F1
#
_entry.id   AF-A0A356U6U8-F1
#
_cell.length_a   1.000
_cell.length_b   1.000
_cell.length_c   1.000
_cell.angle_alpha   90.00
_cell.angle_beta   90.00
_cell.angle_gamma   90.00
#
_symmetry.space_group_name_H-M   'P 1'
#
loop_
_entity.id
_entity.type
_entity.pdbx_description
1 polymer ?
#
loop_
_entity_poly.entity_id
_entity_poly.type
_entity_poly.pdbx_seq_one_letter_code
_entity_poly.pdbx_strand_id
1 'polypeptide(L)'
;MKKNNKKSRLKMILAGVLVVFLLIPVAPRIKMLWDLNQQIEQLETQKVELEKTRQELEQELKQANSPAMVEKIAREQLGMVKKGETRVVEVLP
;
A
#
# COMPACT_ATOMS: atom_id res chain seq x y z
N MET A 1 -61.62 -28.45 -25.26
CA MET A 1 -60.82 -28.21 -24.04
C MET A 1 -60.27 -26.78 -24.07
N LYS A 2 -60.90 -25.85 -23.33
CA LYS A 2 -60.48 -24.43 -23.28
C LYS A 2 -59.24 -24.34 -22.40
N LYS A 3 -58.05 -24.20 -23.00
CA LYS A 3 -56.78 -24.14 -22.25
C LYS A 3 -56.84 -22.95 -21.29
N ASN A 4 -56.41 -23.14 -20.05
CA ASN A 4 -56.57 -22.16 -18.98
C ASN A 4 -55.46 -21.10 -19.09
N ASN A 5 -55.53 -20.24 -20.11
CA ASN A 5 -54.51 -19.24 -20.48
C ASN A 5 -54.07 -18.36 -19.31
N LYS A 6 -54.98 -18.09 -18.36
CA LYS A 6 -54.70 -17.34 -17.12
C LYS A 6 -53.65 -18.02 -16.23
N LYS A 7 -53.71 -19.35 -16.06
CA LYS A 7 -52.72 -20.10 -15.25
C LYS A 7 -51.34 -20.09 -15.90
N SER A 8 -51.27 -20.14 -17.23
CA SER A 8 -50.00 -20.07 -17.98
C SER A 8 -49.36 -18.68 -17.92
N ARG A 9 -50.16 -17.62 -18.00
CA ARG A 9 -49.69 -16.24 -17.82
C ARG A 9 -49.20 -16.00 -16.39
N LEU A 10 -49.92 -16.52 -15.39
CA LEU A 10 -49.51 -16.43 -13.99
C LEU A 10 -48.16 -17.13 -13.74
N LYS A 11 -47.95 -18.31 -14.33
CA LYS A 11 -46.65 -19.02 -14.25
C LYS A 11 -45.52 -18.24 -14.91
N MET A 12 -45.75 -17.59 -16.06
CA MET A 12 -44.74 -16.73 -16.68
C MET A 12 -44.39 -15.51 -15.82
N ILE A 13 -45.40 -14.86 -15.22
CA ILE A 13 -45.17 -13.72 -14.32
C ILE A 13 -44.36 -14.18 -13.10
N LEU A 14 -44.75 -15.31 -12.49
CA LEU A 14 -44.05 -15.86 -11.34
C LEU A 14 -42.60 -16.24 -11.67
N ALA A 15 -42.35 -16.82 -12.85
CA ALA A 15 -41.00 -17.11 -13.32
C ALA A 15 -40.18 -15.82 -13.53
N GLY A 16 -40.77 -14.76 -14.09
CA GLY A 16 -40.11 -13.46 -14.23
C GLY A 16 -39.75 -12.84 -12.88
N VAL A 17 -40.67 -12.87 -11.92
CA VAL A 17 -40.42 -12.39 -10.55
C VAL A 17 -39.31 -13.19 -9.87
N LEU A 18 -39.29 -14.51 -10.05
CA LEU A 18 -38.23 -15.37 -9.49
C LEU A 18 -36.86 -15.02 -10.08
N VAL A 19 -36.77 -14.78 -11.39
CA VAL A 19 -35.53 -14.36 -12.05
C VAL A 19 -35.06 -13.00 -11.53
N VAL A 20 -35.97 -12.03 -11.41
CA VAL A 20 -35.63 -10.71 -10.85
C VAL A 20 -35.16 -10.84 -9.40
N PHE A 21 -35.85 -11.64 -8.59
CA PHE A 21 -35.49 -11.89 -7.19
C PHE A 21 -34.09 -12.49 -7.04
N LEU A 22 -33.71 -13.40 -7.94
CA LEU A 22 -32.36 -13.98 -7.97
C LEU A 22 -31.27 -12.99 -8.43
N LEU A 23 -31.62 -11.98 -9.22
CA LEU A 23 -30.67 -10.98 -9.73
C LEU A 23 -30.40 -9.83 -8.74
N ILE A 24 -31.35 -9.51 -7.86
CA ILE A 24 -31.21 -8.48 -6.82
C ILE A 24 -29.91 -8.63 -5.99
N PRO A 25 -29.56 -9.82 -5.46
CA PRO A 25 -28.34 -9.99 -4.65
C PRO A 25 -27.05 -10.01 -5.48
N VAL A 26 -27.11 -10.19 -6.80
CA VAL A 26 -25.92 -10.31 -7.67
C VAL A 26 -25.36 -8.95 -8.05
N ALA A 27 -26.24 -7.97 -8.29
CA ALA A 27 -25.85 -6.62 -8.68
C ALA A 27 -24.83 -5.93 -7.72
N PRO A 28 -25.01 -5.93 -6.38
CA PRO A 28 -24.05 -5.30 -5.48
C PRO A 28 -22.71 -6.06 -5.40
N ARG A 29 -22.72 -7.39 -5.60
CA ARG A 29 -21.49 -8.21 -5.56
C ARG A 29 -20.53 -7.86 -6.67
N ILE A 30 -21.04 -7.54 -7.86
CA ILE A 30 -20.21 -7.14 -9.00
C ILE A 30 -19.49 -5.81 -8.70
N LYS A 31 -20.20 -4.83 -8.13
CA LYS A 31 -19.58 -3.55 -7.72
C LYS A 31 -18.53 -3.75 -6.64
N MET A 32 -18.82 -4.58 -5.64
CA MET A 32 -17.89 -4.89 -4.56
C MET A 32 -16.60 -5.53 -5.08
N LEU A 33 -16.70 -6.45 -6.04
CA LEU A 33 -15.54 -7.08 -6.65
C LEU A 33 -14.67 -6.08 -7.42
N TRP A 34 -15.29 -5.11 -8.09
CA TRP A 34 -14.57 -4.07 -8.80
C TRP A 34 -13.81 -3.14 -7.85
N ASP A 35 -14.48 -2.71 -6.79
CA ASP A 35 -13.89 -1.86 -5.75
C ASP A 35 -12.74 -2.55 -5.02
N LEU A 36 -12.94 -3.83 -4.64
CA LEU A 36 -11.89 -4.65 -4.03
C LEU A 36 -10.66 -4.78 -4.94
N ASN A 37 -10.85 -5.02 -6.23
CA ASN A 37 -9.73 -5.12 -7.17
C ASN A 37 -8.97 -3.80 -7.28
N GLN A 38 -9.65 -2.65 -7.32
CA GLN A 38 -8.99 -1.35 -7.32
C GLN A 38 -8.20 -1.09 -6.03
N GLN A 39 -8.77 -1.45 -4.87
CA GLN A 39 -8.05 -1.32 -3.59
C GLN A 39 -6.80 -2.20 -3.55
N ILE A 40 -6.86 -3.42 -4.10
CA ILE A 40 -5.69 -4.31 -4.19
C ILE A 40 -4.59 -3.66 -5.04
N GLU A 41 -4.92 -3.15 -6.21
CA GLU A 41 -3.95 -2.50 -7.11
C GLU A 41 -3.31 -1.26 -6.47
N GLN A 42 -4.11 -0.44 -5.78
CA GLN A 42 -3.62 0.71 -5.02
C GLN A 42 -2.70 0.31 -3.87
N LEU A 43 -3.06 -0.72 -3.11
CA LEU A 43 -2.25 -1.22 -1.99
C LEU A 43 -0.95 -1.85 -2.47
N GLU A 44 -0.98 -2.56 -3.59
CA GLU A 44 0.21 -3.14 -4.21
C GLU A 44 1.18 -2.05 -4.67
N THR A 45 0.65 -1.00 -5.30
CA THR A 45 1.45 0.17 -5.70
C THR A 45 2.10 0.86 -4.50
N GLN A 46 1.32 1.13 -3.44
CA GLN A 46 1.84 1.72 -2.20
C GLN A 46 2.91 0.84 -1.57
N LYS A 47 2.72 -0.49 -1.56
CA LYS A 47 3.69 -1.42 -1.01
C LYS A 47 5.02 -1.34 -1.76
N VAL A 48 4.98 -1.31 -3.09
CA VAL A 48 6.19 -1.18 -3.94
C VAL A 48 6.91 0.14 -3.65
N GLU A 49 6.17 1.24 -3.54
CA GLU A 49 6.73 2.55 -3.19
C GLU A 49 7.40 2.54 -1.81
N LEU A 50 6.71 2.02 -0.79
CA LEU A 50 7.25 1.91 0.57
C LEU A 50 8.48 1.00 0.64
N GLU A 51 8.48 -0.12 -0.09
CA GLU A 51 9.64 -1.01 -0.15
C GLU A 51 10.84 -0.33 -0.79
N LYS A 52 10.62 0.46 -1.84
CA LYS A 52 11.68 1.26 -2.48
C LYS A 52 12.23 2.32 -1.52
N THR A 53 11.36 3.10 -0.87
CA THR A 53 11.79 4.11 0.12
C THR A 53 12.53 3.47 1.28
N ARG A 54 12.08 2.30 1.75
CA ARG A 54 12.79 1.56 2.80
C ARG A 54 14.19 1.15 2.35
N GLN A 55 14.35 0.63 1.12
CA GLN A 55 15.66 0.26 0.59
C GLN A 55 16.60 1.47 0.47
N GLU A 56 16.08 2.62 0.01
CA GLU A 56 16.84 3.87 -0.07
C GLU A 56 17.29 4.33 1.33
N LEU A 57 16.41 4.34 2.32
CA LEU A 57 16.72 4.67 3.72
C LEU A 57 17.72 3.69 4.34
N GLU A 58 17.60 2.39 4.06
CA GLU A 58 18.57 1.39 4.55
C GLU A 58 19.96 1.60 3.92
N GLN A 59 20.02 2.02 2.66
CA GLN A 59 21.28 2.39 2.01
C GLN A 59 21.86 3.67 2.62
N GLU A 60 21.04 4.70 2.84
CA GLU A 60 21.46 5.94 3.50
C GLU A 60 21.95 5.66 4.92
N LEU A 61 21.26 4.83 5.70
CA LEU A 61 21.70 4.41 7.03
C LEU A 61 23.02 3.64 6.97
N LYS A 62 23.23 2.76 5.99
CA LYS A 62 24.52 2.06 5.83
C LYS A 62 25.66 3.03 5.50
N GLN A 63 25.39 4.06 4.70
CA GLN A 63 26.36 5.10 4.37
C GLN A 63 26.63 6.03 5.57
N ALA A 64 25.59 6.43 6.30
CA ALA A 64 25.67 7.25 7.49
C ALA A 64 26.36 6.52 8.66
N ASN A 65 26.14 5.22 8.79
CA ASN A 65 26.84 4.37 9.77
C ASN A 65 28.23 3.91 9.29
N SER A 66 28.73 4.42 8.16
CA SER A 66 30.12 4.16 7.78
C SER A 66 31.06 4.74 8.83
N PRO A 67 32.16 4.03 9.20
CA PRO A 67 33.09 4.50 10.23
C PRO A 67 33.63 5.92 9.97
N ALA A 68 33.77 6.31 8.71
CA ALA A 68 34.22 7.62 8.30
C ALA A 68 33.21 8.73 8.64
N MET A 69 31.91 8.49 8.47
CA MET A 69 30.89 9.48 8.80
C MET A 69 30.63 9.53 10.32
N VAL A 70 30.71 8.39 11.01
CA VAL A 70 30.69 8.34 12.48
C VAL A 70 31.88 9.10 13.06
N GLU A 71 33.08 8.92 12.51
CA GLU A 71 34.26 9.68 12.90
C GLU A 71 34.10 11.17 12.58
N LYS A 72 33.51 11.53 11.43
CA LYS A 72 33.22 12.91 11.06
C LYS A 72 32.25 13.56 12.06
N ILE A 73 31.13 12.92 12.37
CA ILE A 73 30.16 13.42 13.38
C ILE A 73 30.82 13.51 14.76
N ALA A 74 31.62 12.50 15.15
CA ALA A 74 32.33 12.50 16.42
C ALA A 74 33.32 13.68 16.51
N ARG A 75 34.10 13.95 15.46
CA ARG A 75 35.06 15.06 15.41
C ARG A 75 34.40 16.43 15.30
N GLU A 76 33.40 16.57 14.42
CA GLU A 76 32.80 17.87 14.07
C GLU A 76 31.67 18.30 15.01
N GLN A 77 30.77 17.37 15.39
CA GLN A 77 29.61 17.70 16.23
C GLN A 77 29.83 17.41 17.70
N LEU A 78 30.57 16.35 18.03
CA LEU A 78 30.83 15.94 19.42
C LEU A 78 32.20 16.39 19.94
N GLY A 79 33.06 16.95 19.10
CA GLY A 79 34.42 17.38 19.46
C GLY A 79 35.32 16.24 19.99
N MET A 80 34.93 14.99 19.75
CA MET A 80 35.65 13.81 20.19
C MET A 80 36.92 13.63 19.37
N VAL A 81 38.02 13.36 20.06
CA VAL A 81 39.33 13.06 19.46
C VAL A 81 39.74 11.63 19.81
N LYS A 82 40.44 10.97 18.89
CA LYS A 82 40.91 9.59 19.10
C LYS A 82 41.94 9.56 20.23
N LYS A 83 41.97 8.49 21.04
CA LYS A 83 42.97 8.34 22.12
C LYS A 83 44.39 8.45 21.53
N GLY A 84 45.12 9.50 21.90
CA GLY A 84 46.49 9.78 21.43
C GLY A 84 46.63 10.94 20.43
N GLU A 85 45.55 11.57 19.97
CA GLU A 85 45.59 12.75 19.09
C GLU A 85 45.29 14.05 19.87
N THR A 86 46.09 15.11 19.65
CA THR A 86 45.88 16.44 20.25
C THR A 86 45.15 17.38 19.28
N ARG A 87 44.06 18.01 19.73
CA ARG A 87 43.28 18.96 18.93
C ARG A 87 44.11 20.21 18.62
N VAL A 88 44.53 20.38 17.37
CA VAL A 88 45.15 21.62 16.88
C VAL A 88 44.04 22.54 16.38
N VAL A 89 43.92 23.72 16.96
CA VAL A 89 43.00 24.76 16.49
C VAL A 89 43.86 25.83 15.84
N GLU A 90 43.65 26.07 14.54
CA GLU A 90 44.28 27.19 13.87
C GLU A 90 43.68 28.49 14.41
N VAL A 91 44.51 29.30 15.06
CA VAL A 91 44.18 30.68 15.42
C VAL A 91 44.66 31.59 14.31
N LEU A 92 43.76 32.43 13.78
CA LEU A 92 44.13 33.48 12.84
C LEU A 92 45.05 34.48 13.56
N PRO A 93 46.12 34.97 12.92
CA PRO A 93 47.09 35.90 13.51
C PRO A 93 46.48 37.26 13.86
#